data_AF-A0A060BXB7-F1
#
_entry.id   AF-A0A060BXB7-F1
#
_cell.length_a   1.000
_cell.length_b   1.000
_cell.length_c   1.000
_cell.angle_alpha   90.00
_cell.angle_beta   90.00
_cell.angle_gamma   90.00
#
_symmetry.space_group_name_H-M   'P 1'
#
loop_
_entity.id
_entity.type
_entity.pdbx_description
1 polymer ?
#
loop_
_entity_poly.entity_id
_entity_poly.type
_entity_poly.pdbx_seq_one_letter_code
_entity_poly.pdbx_strand_id
1 'polypeptide(L)'
;MKRTRRIVAAALTAALMALAPASALADATPEPTFSPAEDTAPNDGTRVLIVGDSITGFPGCWRAHLWQAVTDAGYDVNMVGTRHLDECGGLTNAAGELWDPDNTGISGITVAGMYVRIGRDGLLY
;
A
#
# COMPACT_ATOMS: atom_id res chain seq x y z
N MET A 1 -68.23 11.71 -28.79
CA MET A 1 -66.83 11.21 -28.79
C MET A 1 -65.74 12.29 -28.97
N LYS A 2 -65.98 13.60 -28.75
CA LYS A 2 -64.93 14.64 -28.79
C LYS A 2 -64.80 15.50 -27.52
N ARG A 3 -65.81 15.52 -26.63
CA ARG A 3 -65.79 16.32 -25.38
C ARG A 3 -65.14 15.63 -24.17
N THR A 4 -65.13 14.30 -24.13
CA THR A 4 -64.56 13.52 -23.01
C THR A 4 -63.03 13.53 -22.97
N ARG A 5 -62.36 13.85 -24.09
CA ARG A 5 -60.89 13.91 -24.18
C ARG A 5 -60.27 15.14 -23.51
N ARG A 6 -61.05 16.19 -23.24
CA ARG A 6 -60.52 17.44 -22.65
C ARG A 6 -60.44 17.41 -21.13
N ILE A 7 -61.19 16.53 -20.46
CA ILE A 7 -61.20 16.46 -18.99
C ILE A 7 -60.05 15.60 -18.45
N VAL A 8 -59.60 14.59 -19.20
CA VAL A 8 -58.43 13.78 -18.83
C VAL A 8 -57.12 14.58 -18.93
N ALA A 9 -57.08 15.60 -19.78
CA ALA A 9 -55.88 16.43 -19.98
C ALA A 9 -55.59 17.44 -18.85
N ALA A 10 -56.53 17.68 -17.94
CA ALA A 10 -56.34 18.64 -16.84
C ALA A 10 -56.00 17.97 -15.49
N ALA A 11 -56.14 16.66 -15.37
CA ALA A 11 -55.86 15.94 -14.12
C ALA A 11 -54.45 15.32 -14.05
N LEU A 12 -53.75 15.18 -15.19
CA LEU A 12 -52.39 14.64 -15.22
C LEU A 12 -51.29 15.68 -14.98
N THR A 13 -51.64 16.97 -14.86
CA THR A 13 -50.68 18.07 -14.64
C THR A 13 -50.50 18.46 -13.17
N ALA A 14 -51.16 17.76 -12.23
CA ALA A 14 -51.00 17.99 -10.78
C ALA A 14 -50.39 16.82 -10.01
N ALA A 15 -50.20 15.65 -10.65
CA ALA A 15 -49.63 14.46 -10.00
C ALA A 15 -48.15 14.21 -10.32
N LEU A 16 -47.51 15.09 -11.10
CA LEU A 16 -46.11 14.97 -11.51
C LEU A 16 -45.17 15.92 -10.73
N MET A 17 -45.50 16.23 -9.47
CA MET A 17 -44.70 17.12 -8.61
C MET A 17 -44.33 16.51 -7.25
N ALA A 18 -44.51 15.20 -7.07
CA ALA A 18 -44.21 14.51 -5.81
C ALA A 18 -43.17 13.39 -5.93
N LEU A 19 -42.23 13.51 -6.89
CA LEU A 19 -41.05 12.65 -6.92
C LEU A 19 -39.81 13.54 -6.75
N ALA A 20 -39.55 13.91 -5.50
CA ALA A 20 -38.23 14.41 -5.13
C ALA A 20 -37.20 13.31 -5.49
N PRO A 21 -36.12 13.62 -6.21
CA PRO A 21 -35.00 12.70 -6.23
C PRO A 21 -34.50 12.64 -4.79
N ALA A 22 -34.54 11.44 -4.19
CA ALA A 22 -33.74 11.15 -3.02
C ALA A 22 -32.29 11.35 -3.46
N SER A 23 -31.79 12.56 -3.21
CA SER A 23 -30.42 12.96 -3.47
C SER A 23 -29.53 11.87 -2.90
N ALA A 24 -28.73 11.29 -3.78
CA ALA A 24 -27.71 10.33 -3.44
C ALA A 24 -27.07 10.72 -2.11
N LEU A 25 -27.13 9.80 -1.15
CA LEU A 25 -26.11 9.74 -0.12
C LEU A 25 -24.83 9.44 -0.91
N ALA A 26 -24.16 10.51 -1.36
CA ALA A 26 -22.79 10.41 -1.81
C ALA A 26 -22.05 9.74 -0.66
N ASP A 27 -21.54 8.56 -0.94
CA ASP A 27 -20.65 7.83 -0.05
C ASP A 27 -19.46 8.78 0.17
N ALA A 28 -19.50 9.52 1.28
CA ALA A 28 -18.46 10.45 1.65
C ALA A 28 -17.30 9.63 2.20
N THR A 29 -16.70 8.79 1.36
CA THR A 29 -15.37 8.27 1.62
C THR A 29 -14.47 9.50 1.65
N PRO A 30 -13.88 9.85 2.81
CA PRO A 30 -12.98 10.99 2.87
C PRO A 30 -11.87 10.77 1.85
N GLU A 31 -11.65 11.75 0.97
CA GLU A 31 -10.54 11.66 0.03
C GLU A 31 -9.24 11.52 0.82
N PRO A 32 -8.35 10.59 0.43
CA PRO A 32 -7.06 10.47 1.07
C PRO A 32 -6.34 11.81 0.99
N THR A 33 -5.85 12.30 2.12
CA THR A 33 -5.19 13.62 2.24
C THR A 33 -3.84 13.69 1.51
N PHE A 34 -3.45 12.63 0.81
CA PHE A 34 -2.21 12.49 0.07
C PHE A 34 -2.48 11.67 -1.20
N SER A 35 -1.95 12.14 -2.32
CA SER A 35 -1.87 11.33 -3.54
C SER A 35 -0.71 10.34 -3.36
N PRO A 36 -0.92 9.05 -3.62
CA PRO A 36 0.17 8.08 -3.73
C PRO A 36 1.24 8.61 -4.70
N ALA A 37 2.51 8.56 -4.30
CA ALA A 37 3.60 8.67 -5.27
C ALA A 37 3.55 7.45 -6.20
N GLU A 38 3.97 7.62 -7.46
CA GLU A 38 4.14 6.48 -8.36
C GLU A 38 5.08 5.46 -7.72
N ASP A 39 4.75 4.19 -7.96
CA ASP A 39 5.52 3.08 -7.44
C ASP A 39 6.79 2.89 -8.28
N THR A 40 7.89 3.49 -7.83
CA THR A 40 9.20 3.41 -8.50
C THR A 40 10.10 2.32 -7.94
N ALA A 41 9.53 1.31 -7.26
CA ALA A 41 10.35 0.27 -6.67
C ALA A 41 11.12 -0.50 -7.76
N PRO A 42 12.37 -0.89 -7.48
CA PRO A 42 13.24 -1.48 -8.50
C PRO A 42 12.80 -2.88 -8.94
N ASN A 43 11.88 -3.53 -8.22
CA ASN A 43 11.34 -4.85 -8.56
C ASN A 43 9.90 -5.04 -8.00
N ASP A 44 9.18 -5.99 -8.59
CA ASP A 44 7.77 -6.32 -8.29
C ASP A 44 7.60 -7.33 -7.13
N GLY A 45 8.70 -7.75 -6.49
CA GLY A 45 8.69 -8.70 -5.39
C GLY A 45 7.96 -8.17 -4.15
N THR A 46 7.53 -9.08 -3.28
CA THR A 46 6.83 -8.69 -2.04
C THR A 46 7.76 -7.84 -1.17
N ARG A 47 7.34 -6.61 -0.87
CA ARG A 47 8.16 -5.67 -0.07
C ARG A 47 8.21 -6.07 1.40
N VAL A 48 9.42 -6.25 1.89
CA VAL A 48 9.71 -6.61 3.28
C VAL A 48 10.55 -5.51 3.92
N LEU A 49 9.91 -4.68 4.73
CA LEU A 49 10.59 -3.64 5.51
C LEU A 49 11.09 -4.24 6.83
N ILE A 50 12.40 -4.47 6.96
CA ILE A 50 13.01 -4.95 8.21
C ILE A 50 13.42 -3.75 9.08
N VAL A 51 12.76 -3.57 10.21
CA VAL A 51 12.92 -2.43 11.11
C VAL A 51 13.55 -2.87 12.43
N GLY A 52 14.46 -2.07 12.99
CA GLY A 52 14.94 -2.30 14.36
C GLY A 52 16.11 -1.42 14.76
N ASP A 53 16.85 -1.86 15.77
CA ASP A 53 18.00 -1.16 16.31
C ASP A 53 19.33 -1.72 15.74
N SER A 54 20.41 -1.66 16.51
CA SER A 54 21.68 -2.28 16.17
C SER A 54 21.55 -3.78 15.88
N ILE A 55 20.66 -4.54 16.53
CA ILE A 55 20.50 -5.98 16.27
C ILE A 55 19.99 -6.24 14.85
N THR A 56 19.18 -5.32 14.31
CA THR A 56 18.77 -5.36 12.91
C THR A 56 19.88 -4.84 12.00
N GLY A 57 20.48 -3.69 12.32
CA GLY A 57 21.41 -3.02 11.41
C GLY A 57 22.78 -3.70 11.33
N PHE A 58 23.40 -4.01 12.47
CA PHE A 58 24.67 -4.72 12.64
C PHE A 58 24.94 -4.92 14.15
N PRO A 59 25.21 -6.14 14.65
CA PRO A 59 25.84 -7.27 13.95
C PRO A 59 24.92 -8.46 13.62
N GLY A 60 25.37 -9.29 12.66
CA GLY A 60 24.88 -10.65 12.43
C GLY A 60 24.30 -10.89 11.04
N CYS A 61 24.37 -12.14 10.57
CA CYS A 61 23.94 -12.54 9.21
C CYS A 61 22.52 -13.07 9.10
N TRP A 62 21.69 -12.84 10.11
CA TRP A 62 20.37 -13.44 10.19
C TRP A 62 19.46 -12.94 9.06
N ARG A 63 19.60 -11.67 8.62
CA ARG A 63 18.82 -11.11 7.50
C ARG A 63 19.15 -11.81 6.19
N ALA A 64 20.43 -11.99 5.90
CA ALA A 64 20.88 -12.73 4.72
C ALA A 64 20.36 -14.17 4.71
N HIS A 65 20.41 -14.87 5.85
CA HIS A 65 19.86 -16.23 5.96
C HIS A 65 18.33 -16.28 5.87
N LEU A 66 17.63 -15.27 6.40
CA LEU A 66 16.19 -15.13 6.22
C LEU A 66 15.85 -14.94 4.73
N TRP A 67 16.55 -14.02 4.05
CA TRP A 67 16.38 -13.77 2.62
C TRP A 67 16.62 -15.06 1.80
N GLN A 68 17.71 -15.76 2.08
CA GLN A 68 18.05 -17.02 1.40
C GLN A 68 16.96 -18.07 1.63
N ALA A 69 16.55 -18.31 2.88
CA ALA A 69 15.54 -19.31 3.18
C ALA A 69 14.18 -18.99 2.52
N VAL A 70 13.82 -17.71 2.42
CA VAL A 70 12.56 -17.27 1.80
C VAL A 70 12.61 -17.38 0.27
N THR A 71 13.71 -16.95 -0.34
CA THR A 71 13.89 -17.06 -1.80
C THR A 71 14.10 -18.49 -2.26
N ASP A 72 14.84 -19.32 -1.51
CA ASP A 72 14.98 -20.76 -1.76
C ASP A 72 13.64 -21.51 -1.61
N ALA A 73 12.72 -20.99 -0.80
CA ALA A 73 11.35 -21.50 -0.71
C ALA A 73 10.45 -21.08 -1.88
N GLY A 74 10.97 -20.28 -2.83
CA GLY A 74 10.28 -19.86 -4.05
C GLY A 74 9.47 -18.57 -3.90
N TYR A 75 9.69 -17.79 -2.84
CA TYR A 75 9.05 -16.48 -2.69
C TYR A 75 9.90 -15.37 -3.31
N ASP A 76 9.27 -14.53 -4.13
CA ASP A 76 9.86 -13.31 -4.64
C ASP A 76 9.69 -12.18 -3.61
N VAL A 77 10.81 -11.73 -3.03
CA VAL A 77 10.84 -10.71 -1.99
C VAL A 77 11.82 -9.59 -2.32
N ASN A 78 11.40 -8.38 -1.97
CA ASN A 78 12.16 -7.14 -2.09
C ASN A 78 12.40 -6.63 -0.67
N MET A 79 13.61 -6.75 -0.14
CA MET A 79 13.89 -6.12 1.14
C MET A 79 13.97 -4.61 0.91
N VAL A 80 13.35 -3.83 1.79
CA VAL A 80 13.28 -2.38 1.63
C VAL A 80 13.71 -1.69 2.91
N GLY A 81 14.27 -0.50 2.79
CA GLY A 81 14.67 0.31 3.93
C GLY A 81 15.54 1.50 3.55
N THR A 82 15.97 2.25 4.55
CA THR A 82 16.81 3.44 4.36
C THR A 82 18.31 3.15 4.38
N ARG A 83 18.70 1.91 4.70
CA ARG A 83 20.09 1.47 4.76
C ARG A 83 20.32 0.29 3.83
N HIS A 84 21.48 0.26 3.20
CA HIS A 84 21.99 -0.82 2.38
C HIS A 84 23.37 -1.23 2.92
N LEU A 85 23.48 -2.37 3.58
CA LEU A 85 24.74 -2.84 4.17
C LEU A 85 24.86 -4.36 3.99
N ASP A 86 25.86 -4.82 3.26
CA ASP A 86 26.17 -6.25 3.15
C ASP A 86 27.03 -6.71 4.35
N GLU A 87 26.38 -7.16 5.43
CA GLU A 87 27.11 -7.70 6.59
C GLU A 87 27.59 -9.15 6.45
N CYS A 88 27.35 -9.81 5.31
CA CYS A 88 27.57 -11.25 5.12
C CYS A 88 28.51 -11.64 4.00
N GLY A 89 29.12 -10.66 3.32
CA GLY A 89 30.14 -10.91 2.32
C GLY A 89 29.60 -11.59 1.06
N GLY A 90 28.39 -11.21 0.65
CA GLY A 90 27.81 -11.63 -0.61
C GLY A 90 27.18 -13.01 -0.62
N LEU A 91 26.43 -13.35 0.43
CA LEU A 91 25.65 -14.58 0.49
C LEU A 91 24.68 -14.67 -0.71
N THR A 92 24.55 -15.87 -1.30
CA THR A 92 23.65 -16.13 -2.43
C THR A 92 22.61 -17.19 -2.10
N ASN A 93 21.45 -17.15 -2.77
CA ASN A 93 20.48 -18.26 -2.74
C ASN A 93 20.93 -19.43 -3.64
N ALA A 94 20.13 -20.50 -3.70
CA ALA A 94 20.40 -21.69 -4.51
C ALA A 94 20.41 -21.40 -6.04
N ALA A 95 19.73 -20.33 -6.48
CA ALA A 95 19.76 -19.86 -7.86
C ALA A 95 21.03 -19.03 -8.17
N GLY A 96 21.87 -18.74 -7.18
CA GLY A 96 23.08 -17.94 -7.32
C GLY A 96 22.81 -16.43 -7.30
N GLU A 97 21.61 -16.00 -6.92
CA GLU A 97 21.26 -14.59 -6.78
C GLU A 97 21.86 -14.04 -5.49
N LEU A 98 22.42 -12.83 -5.57
CA LEU A 98 22.96 -12.12 -4.43
C LEU A 98 21.84 -11.63 -3.53
N TRP A 99 22.01 -11.79 -2.21
CA TRP A 99 21.01 -11.35 -1.24
C TRP A 99 20.75 -9.85 -1.26
N ASP A 100 19.55 -9.47 -0.88
CA ASP A 100 19.11 -8.07 -0.76
C ASP A 100 19.41 -7.53 0.66
N PRO A 101 20.37 -6.57 0.80
CA PRO A 101 20.82 -6.11 2.11
C PRO A 101 20.02 -4.93 2.68
N ASP A 102 18.95 -4.50 2.00
CA ASP A 102 18.19 -3.32 2.41
C ASP A 102 17.48 -3.53 3.76
N ASN A 103 17.59 -2.54 4.64
CA ASN A 103 16.99 -2.56 5.98
C ASN A 103 16.80 -1.16 6.59
N THR A 104 16.08 -1.09 7.71
CA THR A 104 15.93 0.11 8.55
C THR A 104 16.37 -0.20 9.99
N GLY A 105 17.54 -0.83 10.16
CA GLY A 105 18.14 -1.03 11.47
C GLY A 105 18.98 0.18 11.88
N ILE A 106 18.64 0.90 12.95
CA ILE A 106 19.37 2.13 13.36
C ILE A 106 19.99 1.93 14.74
N SER A 107 21.31 1.94 14.84
CA SER A 107 22.03 1.70 16.11
C SER A 107 21.63 2.71 17.18
N GLY A 108 21.25 2.21 18.36
CA GLY A 108 20.85 3.04 19.51
C GLY A 108 19.48 3.70 19.38
N ILE A 109 18.72 3.44 18.31
CA ILE A 109 17.35 3.94 18.21
C ILE A 109 16.46 3.23 19.25
N THR A 110 15.53 3.97 19.82
CA THR A 110 14.47 3.40 20.66
C THR A 110 13.17 3.34 19.86
N VAL A 111 12.19 2.56 20.33
CA VAL A 111 10.85 2.52 19.73
C VAL A 111 10.24 3.92 19.60
N ALA A 112 10.48 4.81 20.57
CA ALA A 112 9.98 6.18 20.53
C ALA A 112 10.63 7.06 19.45
N GLY A 113 11.84 6.72 19.01
CA GLY A 113 12.52 7.41 17.91
C GLY A 113 12.13 6.87 16.53
N MET A 114 11.31 5.82 16.47
CA MET A 114 11.03 5.09 15.24
C MET A 114 9.66 5.45 14.69
N TYR A 115 9.64 5.96 13.46
CA TYR A 115 8.42 6.28 12.73
C TYR A 115 8.38 5.46 11.45
N VAL A 116 7.47 4.49 11.41
CA VAL A 116 7.21 3.68 10.22
C VAL A 116 5.86 4.12 9.65
N ARG A 117 5.85 4.49 8.38
CA ARG A 117 4.60 4.72 7.64
C ARG A 117 4.54 3.72 6.50
N ILE A 118 3.58 2.81 6.56
CA ILE A 118 3.31 1.84 5.50
C ILE A 118 2.20 2.43 4.64
N GLY A 119 2.57 3.07 3.53
CA GLY A 119 1.62 3.40 2.48
C GLY A 119 1.26 2.11 1.73
N ARG A 120 -0.03 1.85 1.53
CA ARG A 120 -0.46 0.82 0.55
C ARG A 120 -0.21 1.28 -0.88
N ASP A 121 -0.20 2.59 -1.08
CA ASP A 121 -0.06 3.25 -2.37
C ASP A 121 0.99 4.37 -2.22
N GLY A 122 2.18 4.16 -2.78
CA GLY A 122 3.22 5.19 -2.95
C GLY A 122 4.11 5.50 -1.74
N LEU A 123 5.38 5.81 -2.03
CA LEU A 123 6.33 6.35 -1.06
C LEU A 123 5.88 7.73 -0.57
N LEU A 124 5.91 7.94 0.75
CA LEU A 124 5.77 9.27 1.33
C LEU A 124 7.13 9.98 1.23
N TYR A 125 7.25 10.93 0.30
CA TYR A 125 8.32 11.92 0.33
C TYR A 125 8.04 12.99 1.39
#